data_AF-A0A540WHK6-F1
#
_entry.id   AF-A0A540WHK6-F1
#
_cell.length_a   1.000
_cell.length_b   1.000
_cell.length_c   1.000
_cell.angle_alpha   90.00
_cell.angle_beta   90.00
_cell.angle_gamma   90.00
#
_symmetry.space_group_name_H-M   'P 1'
#
loop_
_entity.id
_entity.type
_entity.pdbx_description
1 polymer ?
#
loop_
_entity_poly.entity_id
_entity_poly.type
_entity_poly.pdbx_seq_one_letter_code
_entity_poly.pdbx_strand_id
1 'polypeptide(L)'
;MVLSREWDDLVGHVRSLGPGFADFLRPPRLSSLIPAVGTGTMVLVNVTSTRCDALLVEASGVHALPLPRLSADETAERVLAHIRRLRSVEAASARVQRTAQRAQDRPSFAAFQDHRTAKQELRTAEEELDVCLLDDLRWLWDTIAEPVLEAAASNRIWWCPSARRRSPGSRKRAASPRRPPDSP
;
A
#
# COMPACT_ATOMS: atom_id res chain seq x y z
N MET A 1 14.77 5.12 27.36
CA MET A 1 14.28 6.41 26.83
C MET A 1 15.41 7.36 26.36
N VAL A 2 16.67 6.89 26.22
CA VAL A 2 17.80 7.73 25.77
C VAL A 2 17.82 7.90 24.24
N LEU A 3 17.54 6.82 23.50
CA LEU A 3 17.53 6.81 22.03
C LEU A 3 16.50 7.77 21.38
N SER A 4 15.40 8.08 22.07
CA SER A 4 14.39 9.03 21.55
C SER A 4 14.89 10.48 21.62
N ARG A 5 15.69 10.83 22.64
CA ARG A 5 16.20 12.20 22.80
C ARG A 5 17.32 12.48 21.82
N GLU A 6 18.27 11.56 21.67
CA GLU A 6 19.35 11.70 20.67
C GLU A 6 18.78 11.86 19.25
N TRP A 7 17.69 11.15 18.94
CA TRP A 7 16.97 11.31 17.68
C TRP A 7 16.31 12.69 17.56
N ASP A 8 15.56 13.12 18.58
CA ASP A 8 14.86 14.40 18.56
C ASP A 8 15.85 15.58 18.49
N ASP A 9 17.00 15.48 19.17
CA ASP A 9 18.09 16.45 19.16
C ASP A 9 18.75 16.53 17.79
N LEU A 10 19.02 15.38 17.14
CA LEU A 10 19.58 15.33 15.78
C LEU A 10 18.61 15.92 14.76
N VAL A 11 17.32 15.58 14.86
CA VAL A 11 16.28 16.17 14.00
C VAL A 11 16.15 17.68 14.24
N GLY A 12 16.26 18.12 15.50
CA GLY A 12 16.32 19.54 15.85
C GLY A 12 17.52 20.25 15.25
N HIS A 13 18.70 19.62 15.31
CA HIS A 13 19.92 20.15 14.73
C HIS A 13 19.79 20.31 13.20
N VAL A 14 19.32 19.28 12.48
CA VAL A 14 19.09 19.38 11.03
C VAL A 14 18.14 20.53 10.70
N ARG A 15 17.05 20.69 11.46
CA ARG A 15 16.10 21.79 11.26
C ARG A 15 16.69 23.17 11.49
N SER A 16 17.78 23.29 12.26
CA SER A 16 18.49 24.55 12.51
C SER A 16 19.51 24.92 11.42
N LEU A 17 19.85 24.00 10.49
CA LEU A 17 20.87 24.22 9.44
C LEU A 17 20.46 25.24 8.37
N GLY A 18 19.18 25.64 8.33
CA GLY A 18 18.72 26.73 7.47
C GLY A 18 17.27 26.58 7.02
N PRO A 19 16.75 27.57 6.26
CA PRO A 19 15.35 27.61 5.82
C PRO A 19 14.90 26.37 5.05
N GLY A 20 15.79 25.79 4.23
CA GLY A 20 15.52 24.56 3.47
C GLY A 20 15.35 23.30 4.32
N PHE A 21 15.80 23.32 5.57
CA PHE A 21 15.67 22.19 6.50
C PHE A 21 14.65 22.44 7.62
N ALA A 22 14.03 23.62 7.69
CA ALA A 22 13.10 23.98 8.77
C ALA A 22 11.93 22.99 8.93
N ASP A 23 11.49 22.38 7.81
CA ASP A 23 10.43 21.37 7.78
C ASP A 23 10.97 19.93 7.63
N PHE A 24 12.26 19.69 7.89
CA PHE A 24 12.87 18.36 7.82
C PHE A 24 12.10 17.34 8.67
N LEU A 25 11.67 16.25 8.04
CA LEU A 25 10.81 15.20 8.62
C LEU A 25 9.50 15.70 9.24
N ARG A 26 9.06 16.93 8.95
CA ARG A 26 7.71 17.39 9.23
C ARG A 26 6.80 17.02 8.06
N PRO A 27 5.50 16.78 8.30
CA PRO A 27 4.53 16.70 7.22
C PRO A 27 4.62 17.97 6.35
N PRO A 28 4.61 17.85 5.02
CA PRO A 28 4.62 19.02 4.14
C PRO A 28 3.40 19.89 4.44
N ARG A 29 3.59 21.21 4.42
CA ARG A 29 2.50 22.16 4.66
C ARG A 29 1.63 22.26 3.43
N LEU A 30 0.33 22.46 3.61
CA LEU A 30 -0.58 22.63 2.48
C LEU A 30 -0.15 23.78 1.55
N SER A 31 0.36 24.86 2.13
CA SER A 31 0.90 26.02 1.40
C SER A 31 2.11 25.68 0.51
N SER A 32 2.85 24.61 0.82
CA SER A 32 3.93 24.10 -0.04
C SER A 32 3.45 23.05 -1.06
N LEU A 33 2.35 22.36 -0.78
CA LEU A 33 1.79 21.34 -1.66
C LEU A 33 1.06 21.96 -2.85
N ILE A 34 0.20 22.95 -2.62
CA ILE A 34 -0.63 23.56 -3.67
C ILE A 34 0.22 24.09 -4.85
N PRO A 35 1.30 24.88 -4.63
CA PRO A 35 2.16 25.33 -5.72
C PRO A 35 2.82 24.18 -6.49
N ALA A 36 3.13 23.06 -5.81
CA ALA A 36 3.75 21.90 -6.44
C ALA A 36 2.79 21.10 -7.33
N VAL A 37 1.48 21.18 -7.08
CA VAL A 37 0.46 20.55 -7.92
C VAL A 37 0.28 21.31 -9.24
N GLY A 38 0.45 22.64 -9.22
CA GLY A 38 0.27 23.51 -10.38
C GLY A 38 -1.19 23.51 -10.86
N THR A 39 -1.40 23.24 -12.15
CA THR A 39 -2.75 23.14 -12.78
C THR A 39 -3.35 21.73 -12.69
N GLY A 40 -2.73 20.82 -11.95
CA GLY A 40 -3.23 19.45 -11.76
C GLY A 40 -4.09 19.26 -10.52
N THR A 41 -4.45 18.02 -10.26
CA THR A 41 -5.06 17.56 -9.00
C THR A 41 -4.17 16.49 -8.39
N MET A 42 -3.73 16.69 -7.14
CA MET A 42 -3.04 15.66 -6.39
C MET A 42 -4.03 14.90 -5.51
N VAL A 43 -4.00 13.58 -5.58
CA VAL A 43 -4.98 12.71 -4.94
C VAL A 43 -4.31 11.89 -3.86
N LEU A 44 -4.79 12.01 -2.63
CA LEU A 44 -4.38 11.18 -1.51
C LEU A 44 -5.57 10.33 -1.05
N VAL A 45 -5.49 9.01 -1.22
CA VAL A 45 -6.55 8.10 -0.77
C VAL A 45 -6.27 7.65 0.65
N ASN A 46 -7.21 7.88 1.57
CA ASN A 46 -7.17 7.40 2.93
C ASN A 46 -8.16 6.24 3.11
N VAL A 47 -7.66 5.10 3.62
CA VAL A 47 -8.47 3.90 3.86
C VAL A 47 -8.35 3.52 5.34
N THR A 48 -9.44 3.68 6.08
CA THR A 48 -9.52 3.36 7.51
C THR A 48 -10.85 2.71 7.85
N SER A 49 -10.93 2.05 9.00
CA SER A 49 -12.19 1.43 9.47
C SER A 49 -13.30 2.45 9.77
N THR A 50 -12.97 3.75 9.89
CA THR A 50 -13.93 4.81 10.22
C THR A 50 -14.31 5.68 9.03
N ARG A 51 -13.39 5.87 8.07
CA ARG A 51 -13.60 6.67 6.86
C ARG A 51 -12.72 6.17 5.72
N CYS A 52 -13.28 6.21 4.52
CA CYS A 52 -12.60 5.97 3.26
C CYS A 52 -12.87 7.18 2.36
N ASP A 53 -11.85 8.01 2.15
CA ASP A 53 -11.98 9.28 1.44
C ASP A 53 -10.77 9.48 0.51
N ALA A 54 -10.96 10.20 -0.59
CA ALA A 54 -9.88 10.82 -1.35
C ALA A 54 -9.77 12.30 -0.97
N LEU A 55 -8.56 12.77 -0.66
CA LEU A 55 -8.26 14.19 -0.52
C LEU A 55 -7.72 14.69 -1.87
N LEU A 56 -8.47 15.59 -2.49
CA LEU A 56 -8.11 16.28 -3.71
C LEU A 56 -7.42 17.58 -3.33
N VAL A 57 -6.14 17.72 -3.68
CA VAL A 57 -5.35 18.94 -3.45
C VAL A 57 -5.18 19.64 -4.79
N GLU A 58 -5.69 20.86 -4.87
CA GLU A 58 -5.81 21.66 -6.09
C GLU A 58 -5.40 23.11 -5.81
N ALA A 59 -5.30 23.93 -6.84
CA ALA A 59 -5.01 25.37 -6.72
C ALA A 59 -6.03 26.12 -5.83
N SER A 60 -7.29 25.67 -5.84
CA SER A 60 -8.40 26.21 -5.05
C SER A 60 -8.36 25.81 -3.57
N GLY A 61 -7.61 24.75 -3.21
CA GLY A 61 -7.54 24.25 -1.85
C GLY A 61 -7.58 22.73 -1.75
N VAL A 62 -8.11 22.23 -0.63
CA VAL A 62 -8.26 20.79 -0.37
C VAL A 62 -9.72 20.44 -0.21
N HIS A 63 -10.17 19.44 -0.96
CA HIS A 63 -11.53 18.94 -0.93
C HIS A 63 -11.50 17.44 -0.58
N ALA A 64 -12.34 17.04 0.38
CA ALA A 64 -12.52 15.63 0.72
C ALA A 64 -13.65 15.06 -0.14
N LEU A 65 -13.36 13.98 -0.86
CA LEU A 65 -14.29 13.18 -1.63
C LEU A 65 -14.55 11.86 -0.89
N PRO A 66 -15.76 11.65 -0.33
CA PRO A 66 -16.12 10.38 0.26
C PRO A 66 -16.10 9.26 -0.79
N LEU A 67 -15.55 8.09 -0.44
CA LEU A 67 -15.53 6.90 -1.29
C LEU A 67 -16.42 5.81 -0.67
N PRO A 68 -17.76 5.90 -0.79
CA PRO A 68 -18.69 5.03 -0.08
C PRO A 68 -18.63 3.56 -0.53
N ARG A 69 -18.12 3.31 -1.74
CA ARG A 69 -17.90 1.95 -2.27
C ARG A 69 -16.59 1.32 -1.80
N LEU A 70 -15.72 2.08 -1.11
CA LEU A 70 -14.41 1.60 -0.65
C LEU A 70 -14.47 1.17 0.82
N SER A 71 -14.13 -0.08 1.10
CA SER A 71 -14.05 -0.64 2.45
C SER A 71 -12.60 -0.96 2.85
N ALA A 72 -12.23 -0.64 4.09
CA ALA A 72 -10.93 -1.01 4.63
C ALA A 72 -10.73 -2.52 4.77
N ASP A 73 -11.80 -3.25 5.09
CA ASP A 73 -11.74 -4.71 5.24
C ASP A 73 -11.59 -5.39 3.88
N GLU A 74 -12.41 -4.99 2.89
CA GLU A 74 -12.29 -5.51 1.51
C GLU A 74 -10.91 -5.18 0.91
N THR A 75 -10.41 -3.96 1.13
CA THR A 75 -9.06 -3.56 0.70
C THR A 75 -8.00 -4.48 1.31
N ALA A 76 -8.09 -4.76 2.62
CA ALA A 76 -7.13 -5.62 3.29
C ALA A 76 -7.19 -7.06 2.77
N GLU A 77 -8.40 -7.60 2.54
CA GLU A 77 -8.60 -8.93 1.97
C GLU A 77 -7.99 -9.05 0.57
N ARG A 78 -8.27 -8.09 -0.31
CA ARG A 78 -7.72 -8.04 -1.67
C ARG A 78 -6.21 -7.96 -1.67
N VAL A 79 -5.62 -7.07 -0.86
CA VAL A 79 -4.15 -6.93 -0.75
C VAL A 79 -3.51 -8.23 -0.25
N LEU A 80 -4.07 -8.86 0.78
CA LEU A 80 -3.54 -10.12 1.30
C LEU A 80 -3.65 -11.25 0.28
N ALA A 81 -4.77 -11.34 -0.45
CA ALA A 81 -4.95 -12.32 -1.51
C ALA A 81 -3.95 -12.09 -2.66
N HIS A 82 -3.75 -10.83 -3.07
CA HIS A 82 -2.81 -10.47 -4.12
C HIS A 82 -1.36 -10.82 -3.75
N ILE A 83 -0.92 -10.48 -2.53
CA ILE A 83 0.42 -10.84 -2.03
C ILE A 83 0.60 -12.36 -1.98
N ARG A 84 -0.42 -13.13 -1.60
CA ARG A 84 -0.35 -14.60 -1.61
C ARG A 84 -0.15 -15.15 -3.03
N ARG A 85 -0.87 -14.63 -4.02
CA ARG A 85 -0.72 -15.02 -5.43
C ARG A 85 0.67 -14.70 -5.97
N LEU A 86 1.18 -13.49 -5.72
CA LEU A 86 2.55 -13.12 -6.07
C LEU A 86 3.59 -14.08 -5.49
N ARG A 87 3.46 -14.42 -4.20
CA ARG A 87 4.36 -15.40 -3.55
C ARG A 87 4.25 -16.80 -4.14
N SER A 88 3.06 -17.20 -4.62
CA SER A 88 2.86 -18.49 -5.31
C SER A 88 3.67 -18.54 -6.61
N VAL A 89 3.59 -17.48 -7.43
CA VAL A 89 4.37 -17.34 -8.68
C VAL A 89 5.87 -17.38 -8.39
N GLU A 90 6.34 -16.61 -7.40
CA GLU A 90 7.76 -16.60 -6.99
C GLU A 90 8.24 -18.00 -6.57
N ALA A 91 7.45 -18.71 -5.77
CA ALA A 91 7.79 -20.05 -5.30
C ALA A 91 7.81 -21.08 -6.45
N ALA A 92 6.83 -21.02 -7.36
CA ALA A 92 6.76 -21.89 -8.53
C ALA A 92 7.93 -21.63 -9.49
N SER A 93 8.27 -20.35 -9.73
CA SER A 93 9.42 -19.95 -10.54
C SER A 93 10.74 -20.48 -9.95
N ALA A 94 10.94 -20.33 -8.63
CA ALA A 94 12.10 -20.90 -7.95
C ALA A 94 12.14 -22.44 -8.02
N ARG A 95 10.99 -23.13 -8.10
CA ARG A 95 10.93 -24.59 -8.32
C ARG A 95 11.30 -24.95 -9.75
N VAL A 96 10.84 -24.21 -10.75
CA VAL A 96 11.22 -24.40 -12.16
C VAL A 96 12.74 -24.31 -12.32
N GLN A 97 13.37 -23.30 -11.72
CA GLN A 97 14.83 -23.13 -11.74
C GLN A 97 15.56 -24.32 -11.10
N ARG A 98 15.15 -24.74 -9.90
CA ARG A 98 15.76 -25.87 -9.19
C ARG A 98 15.63 -27.20 -9.94
N THR A 99 14.47 -27.46 -10.52
CA THR A 99 14.20 -28.69 -11.29
C THR A 99 14.94 -28.69 -12.63
N ALA A 100 15.11 -27.52 -13.28
CA ALA A 100 15.94 -27.39 -14.47
C ALA A 100 17.40 -27.74 -14.18
N GLN A 101 17.97 -27.20 -13.10
CA GLN A 101 19.34 -27.49 -12.68
C GLN A 101 19.52 -28.99 -12.41
N ARG A 102 18.60 -29.62 -11.66
CA ARG A 102 18.64 -31.07 -11.40
C ARG A 102 18.60 -31.92 -12.67
N ALA A 103 17.76 -31.54 -13.64
CA ALA A 103 17.67 -32.26 -14.91
C ALA A 103 18.95 -32.12 -15.76
N GLN A 104 19.68 -31.01 -15.62
CA GLN A 104 21.00 -30.82 -16.23
C GLN A 104 22.07 -31.64 -15.52
N ASP A 105 22.16 -31.55 -14.18
CA ASP A 105 23.19 -32.22 -13.38
C ASP A 105 23.04 -33.75 -13.40
N ARG A 106 21.79 -34.24 -13.35
CA ARG A 106 21.47 -35.67 -13.36
C ARG A 106 20.26 -35.96 -14.26
N PRO A 107 20.49 -36.11 -15.58
CA PRO A 107 19.43 -36.38 -16.53
C PRO A 107 18.73 -37.71 -16.22
N SER A 108 17.41 -37.66 -16.06
CA SER A 108 16.56 -38.83 -15.89
C SER A 108 15.14 -38.52 -16.32
N PHE A 109 14.39 -39.55 -16.72
CA PHE A 109 12.97 -39.40 -17.04
C PHE A 109 12.19 -38.74 -15.89
N ALA A 110 12.42 -39.17 -14.65
CA ALA A 110 11.81 -38.59 -13.47
C ALA A 110 12.18 -37.10 -13.28
N ALA A 111 13.43 -36.70 -13.53
CA ALA A 111 13.84 -35.30 -13.45
C ALA A 111 13.18 -34.43 -14.52
N PHE A 112 13.05 -34.93 -15.76
CA PHE A 112 12.32 -34.23 -16.82
C PHE A 112 10.82 -34.12 -16.50
N GLN A 113 10.24 -35.17 -15.93
CA GLN A 113 8.84 -35.16 -15.49
C GLN A 113 8.60 -34.16 -14.37
N ASP A 114 9.45 -34.13 -13.34
CA ASP A 114 9.40 -33.14 -12.24
C ASP A 114 9.52 -31.71 -12.77
N HIS A 115 10.44 -31.46 -13.71
CA HIS A 115 10.58 -30.15 -14.35
C HIS A 115 9.35 -29.74 -15.16
N ARG A 116 8.72 -30.67 -15.89
CA ARG A 116 7.49 -30.41 -16.63
C ARG A 116 6.33 -30.06 -15.69
N THR A 117 6.20 -30.78 -14.57
CA THR A 117 5.22 -30.49 -13.53
C THR A 117 5.45 -29.10 -12.92
N ALA A 118 6.70 -28.76 -12.57
CA ALA A 118 7.03 -27.44 -12.04
C ALA A 118 6.67 -26.30 -13.02
N LYS A 119 6.91 -26.50 -14.32
CA LYS A 119 6.50 -25.54 -15.36
C LYS A 119 4.99 -25.38 -15.47
N GLN A 120 4.23 -26.45 -15.25
CA GLN A 120 2.77 -26.38 -15.26
C GLN A 120 2.24 -25.62 -14.03
N GLU A 121 2.79 -25.88 -12.85
CA GLU A 121 2.44 -25.14 -11.63
C GLU A 121 2.73 -23.64 -11.76
N LEU A 122 3.86 -23.26 -12.37
CA LEU A 122 4.16 -21.86 -12.63
C LEU A 122 3.10 -21.22 -13.53
N ARG A 123 2.75 -21.87 -14.64
CA ARG A 123 1.70 -21.36 -15.54
C ARG A 123 0.37 -21.18 -14.83
N THR A 124 -0.05 -22.15 -14.04
CA THR A 124 -1.29 -22.04 -13.26
C THR A 124 -1.23 -20.89 -12.25
N ALA A 125 -0.11 -20.71 -11.56
CA ALA A 125 0.05 -19.59 -10.62
C ALA A 125 0.05 -18.22 -11.32
N GLU A 126 0.66 -18.11 -12.51
CA GLU A 126 0.65 -16.90 -13.34
C GLU A 126 -0.78 -16.58 -13.81
N GLU A 127 -1.50 -17.58 -14.33
CA GLU A 127 -2.90 -17.45 -14.76
C GLU A 127 -3.82 -16.99 -13.61
N GLU A 128 -3.67 -17.58 -12.41
CA GLU A 128 -4.42 -17.16 -11.23
C GLU A 128 -4.11 -15.71 -10.80
N LEU A 129 -2.85 -15.29 -10.91
CA LEU A 129 -2.45 -13.91 -10.62
C LEU A 129 -3.07 -12.93 -11.63
N ASP A 130 -3.00 -13.24 -12.92
CA ASP A 130 -3.48 -12.37 -14.00
C ASP A 130 -5.00 -12.18 -13.94
N VAL A 131 -5.76 -13.27 -13.77
CA VAL A 131 -7.22 -13.20 -13.67
C VAL A 131 -7.64 -12.33 -12.48
N CYS A 132 -7.06 -12.56 -11.30
CA CYS A 132 -7.38 -11.77 -10.12
C CYS A 132 -6.86 -10.33 -10.19
N LEU A 133 -5.75 -10.07 -10.88
CA LEU A 133 -5.23 -8.71 -11.06
C LEU A 133 -6.21 -7.85 -11.84
N LEU A 134 -6.79 -8.37 -12.93
CA LEU A 134 -7.80 -7.63 -13.69
C LEU A 134 -9.05 -7.34 -12.87
N ASP A 135 -9.47 -8.29 -12.02
CA ASP A 135 -10.58 -8.08 -11.10
C ASP A 135 -10.27 -7.03 -10.02
N ASP A 136 -9.06 -7.04 -9.47
CA ASP A 136 -8.59 -6.03 -8.51
C ASP A 136 -8.49 -4.64 -9.16
N LEU A 137 -8.02 -4.54 -10.41
CA LEU A 137 -7.93 -3.29 -11.17
C LEU A 137 -9.31 -2.73 -11.52
N ARG A 138 -10.26 -3.59 -11.93
CA ARG A 138 -11.65 -3.18 -12.17
C ARG A 138 -12.29 -2.64 -10.89
N TRP A 139 -12.08 -3.33 -9.77
CA TRP A 139 -12.57 -2.84 -8.48
C TRP A 139 -11.93 -1.50 -8.09
N LEU A 140 -10.62 -1.32 -8.27
CA LEU A 140 -9.94 -0.04 -8.02
C LEU A 140 -10.47 1.07 -8.93
N TRP A 141 -10.84 0.75 -10.17
CA TRP A 141 -11.48 1.69 -11.08
C TRP A 141 -12.81 2.17 -10.52
N ASP A 142 -13.74 1.25 -10.24
CA ASP A 142 -15.09 1.58 -9.78
C ASP A 142 -15.08 2.26 -8.40
N THR A 143 -14.18 1.85 -7.50
CA THR A 143 -14.19 2.34 -6.10
C THR A 143 -13.36 3.60 -5.88
N ILE A 144 -12.36 3.86 -6.72
CA ILE A 144 -11.41 4.96 -6.53
C ILE A 144 -11.23 5.78 -7.81
N ALA A 145 -10.79 5.16 -8.91
CA ALA A 145 -10.31 5.92 -10.06
C ALA A 145 -11.43 6.72 -10.73
N GLU A 146 -12.55 6.09 -11.04
CA GLU A 146 -13.71 6.74 -11.67
C GLU A 146 -14.26 7.88 -10.81
N PRO A 147 -14.62 7.69 -9.52
CA PRO A 147 -15.12 8.79 -8.68
C PRO A 147 -14.14 9.96 -8.56
N VAL A 148 -12.84 9.67 -8.47
CA VAL A 148 -11.80 10.70 -8.38
C VAL A 148 -11.66 11.46 -9.69
N LEU A 149 -11.68 10.76 -10.83
CA LEU A 149 -11.57 11.37 -12.15
C LEU A 149 -12.79 12.25 -12.46
N GLU A 150 -13.99 11.85 -12.03
CA GLU A 150 -15.20 12.67 -12.17
C GLU A 150 -15.18 13.93 -11.29
N ALA A 151 -14.54 13.85 -10.12
CA ALA A 151 -14.51 14.96 -9.16
C ALA A 151 -13.32 15.92 -9.35
N ALA A 152 -12.25 15.49 -10.01
CA ALA A 152 -11.05 16.29 -10.17
C ALA A 152 -11.29 17.49 -11.10
N ALA A 153 -10.75 18.66 -10.73
CA ALA A 153 -10.85 19.87 -11.55
C ALA A 153 -9.96 19.84 -12.80
N SER A 154 -9.07 18.86 -12.92
CA SER A 154 -8.06 18.76 -13.99
C SER A 154 -7.82 17.33 -14.45
N ASN A 155 -7.57 17.17 -15.75
CA ASN A 155 -7.15 15.88 -16.34
C ASN A 155 -5.71 15.49 -15.97
N ARG A 156 -4.93 16.39 -15.36
CA ARG A 156 -3.57 16.09 -14.89
C ARG A 156 -3.60 15.65 -13.44
N ILE A 157 -3.61 14.33 -13.21
CA ILE A 157 -3.69 13.74 -11.87
C ILE A 157 -2.33 13.24 -11.37
N TRP A 158 -2.05 13.51 -10.10
CA TRP A 158 -0.93 12.93 -9.35
C TRP A 158 -1.45 12.01 -8.25
N TRP A 159 -1.31 10.70 -8.44
CA TRP A 159 -1.68 9.70 -7.43
C TRP A 159 -0.61 9.61 -6.35
N CYS A 160 -0.94 10.02 -5.13
CA CYS A 160 -0.06 9.90 -3.98
C CYS A 160 -0.46 8.70 -3.12
N PRO A 161 0.32 7.60 -3.11
CA PRO A 161 0.04 6.47 -2.24
C PRO A 161 0.19 6.90 -0.78
N SER A 162 -0.89 6.87 -0.02
CA SER A 162 -0.84 7.15 1.42
C SER A 162 -0.43 5.87 2.16
N ALA A 163 0.88 5.64 2.25
CA ALA A 163 1.38 4.65 3.18
C ALA A 163 1.31 5.26 4.59
N ARG A 164 0.48 4.69 5.46
CA ARG A 164 0.51 5.04 6.88
C ARG A 164 1.89 4.65 7.41
N ARG A 165 2.81 5.62 7.55
CA ARG A 165 4.04 5.41 8.33
C ARG A 165 3.60 5.13 9.76
N ARG A 166 3.67 3.87 10.19
CA ARG A 166 3.63 3.55 11.61
C ARG A 166 4.83 4.26 12.24
N SER A 167 4.58 5.35 12.96
CA SER A 167 5.59 5.89 13.86
C SER A 167 5.96 4.80 14.87
N PRO A 168 7.25 4.56 15.15
CA PRO A 168 7.69 3.59 16.15
C PRO A 168 7.32 4.13 17.53
N GLY A 169 6.08 3.93 17.96
CA GLY A 169 5.60 4.45 19.25
C GLY A 169 4.09 4.28 19.52
N SER A 170 3.25 4.09 18.50
CA SER A 170 1.81 3.89 18.72
C SER A 170 1.49 2.43 19.07
N ARG A 171 1.81 2.01 20.30
CA ARG A 171 1.14 0.85 20.90
C ARG A 171 -0.36 1.17 20.98
N LYS A 172 -1.21 0.35 20.37
CA LYS A 172 -2.64 0.30 20.69
C LYS A 172 -2.73 0.15 22.21
N ARG A 173 -3.30 1.14 22.91
CA ARG A 173 -3.83 0.91 24.26
C ARG A 173 -4.89 -0.17 24.09
N ALA A 174 -4.60 -1.38 24.55
CA ALA A 174 -5.60 -2.40 24.73
C ALA A 174 -6.68 -1.82 25.64
N ALA A 175 -7.94 -1.86 25.20
CA ALA A 175 -9.06 -1.55 26.06
C ALA A 175 -9.04 -2.53 27.23
N SER A 176 -8.93 -2.02 28.46
CA SER A 176 -9.10 -2.81 29.68
C SER A 176 -10.48 -3.46 29.68
N PRO A 177 -10.63 -4.73 30.06
CA PRO A 177 -11.94 -5.34 30.22
C PRO A 177 -12.69 -4.63 31.35
N ARG A 178 -13.90 -4.13 31.04
CA ARG A 178 -14.84 -3.60 32.03
C ARG A 178 -15.18 -4.71 33.02
N ARG A 179 -14.99 -4.44 34.32
CA ARG A 179 -15.49 -5.27 35.41
C ARG A 179 -17.03 -5.28 35.35
N PRO A 180 -17.70 -6.43 35.50
CA PRO A 180 -19.16 -6.46 35.61
C PRO A 180 -19.60 -5.80 36.94
N PRO A 181 -20.80 -5.20 36.98
CA PRO A 181 -21.34 -4.59 38.18
C PRO A 181 -21.69 -5.67 39.22
N ASP A 182 -21.27 -5.43 40.46
CA ASP A 182 -21.78 -6.16 41.63
C ASP A 182 -23.27 -5.84 41.79
N SER A 183 -24.09 -6.89 41.76
CA SER A 183 -25.51 -6.83 42.13
C SER A 183 -25.66 -7.21 43.61
N PRO A 184 -26.67 -6.66 44.29
CA PRO A 184 -26.72 -6.50 45.76
C PRO A 184 -26.88 -7.80 46.56
#